data_AF-A0A370NLW6-F1
#
_entry.id   AF-A0A370NLW6-F1
#
_cell.length_a   1.000
_cell.length_b   1.000
_cell.length_c   1.000
_cell.angle_alpha   90.00
_cell.angle_beta   90.00
_cell.angle_gamma   90.00
#
_symmetry.space_group_name_H-M   'P 1'
#
loop_
_entity.id
_entity.type
_entity.pdbx_description
1 polymer ?
#
loop_
_entity_poly.entity_id
_entity_poly.type
_entity_poly.pdbx_seq_one_letter_code
_entity_poly.pdbx_strand_id
1 'polypeptide(L)'
;MTSSSFATTSARGQQLAPKEMLHFIRAMVENILKEAGRDPRGGDTAVERQLSLLLRHALATRSLTDIALVLGSAAELMIFPEQEVLEQCTAVVQTSDQPALRGLLWAVRHRCSRGGKKTRRFGVGPQ
;
A
#
# COMPACT_ATOMS: atom_id res chain seq x y z
N MET A 1 21.02 17.22 4.21
CA MET A 1 20.51 15.92 3.78
C MET A 1 19.98 15.20 5.01
N THR A 2 18.68 15.28 5.28
CA THR A 2 18.05 14.66 6.46
C THR A 2 17.41 13.35 6.04
N SER A 3 18.11 12.24 6.31
CA SER A 3 17.53 10.90 6.27
C SER A 3 16.53 10.77 7.40
N SER A 4 15.24 10.71 7.07
CA SER A 4 14.22 10.29 8.03
C SER A 4 14.17 8.77 8.02
N SER A 5 15.05 8.17 8.82
CA SER A 5 14.95 6.76 9.19
C SER A 5 13.64 6.57 9.93
N PHE A 6 12.72 5.80 9.33
CA PHE A 6 11.68 5.16 10.09
C PHE A 6 12.39 4.21 11.06
N ALA A 7 12.37 4.54 12.35
CA ALA A 7 12.85 3.66 13.39
C ALA A 7 11.95 2.42 13.39
N THR A 8 12.30 1.44 12.58
CA THR A 8 11.75 0.09 12.64
C THR A 8 12.29 -0.53 13.92
N THR A 9 11.54 -0.34 15.00
CA THR A 9 11.74 -1.12 16.22
C THR A 9 11.62 -2.58 15.82
N SER A 10 12.75 -3.29 15.84
CA SER A 10 12.80 -4.72 15.64
C SER A 10 12.02 -5.39 16.78
N ALA A 11 10.83 -5.86 16.46
CA ALA A 11 10.10 -6.86 17.24
C ALA A 11 9.60 -7.93 16.27
N ARG A 12 10.47 -8.90 16.05
CA ARG A 12 10.16 -10.18 15.38
C ARG A 12 8.92 -10.77 16.07
N GLY A 13 7.73 -10.61 15.48
CA GLY A 13 6.49 -11.23 15.95
C GLY A 13 5.39 -10.33 16.53
N GLN A 14 5.53 -9.00 16.51
CA GLN A 14 4.43 -8.15 16.97
C GLN A 14 3.35 -8.03 15.90
N GLN A 15 2.24 -8.76 16.08
CA GLN A 15 1.04 -8.60 15.26
C GLN A 15 0.56 -7.15 15.37
N LEU A 16 0.47 -6.45 14.24
CA LEU A 16 -0.07 -5.10 14.21
C LEU A 16 -1.54 -5.13 14.59
N ALA A 17 -1.91 -4.33 15.58
CA ALA A 17 -3.31 -4.19 15.94
C ALA A 17 -4.06 -3.44 14.81
N PRO A 18 -5.34 -3.72 14.55
CA PRO A 18 -6.11 -3.04 13.50
C PRO A 18 -6.08 -1.51 13.61
N LYS A 19 -6.12 -0.97 14.83
CA LYS A 19 -6.03 0.48 15.10
C LYS A 19 -4.70 1.09 14.65
N GLU A 20 -3.61 0.35 14.80
CA GLU A 20 -2.26 0.79 14.40
C GLU A 20 -2.15 0.76 12.89
N MET A 21 -2.66 -0.30 12.25
CA MET A 21 -2.72 -0.38 10.78
C MET A 21 -3.49 0.79 10.17
N LEU A 22 -4.65 1.12 10.72
CA LEU A 22 -5.42 2.29 10.26
C LEU A 22 -4.67 3.61 10.46
N HIS A 23 -3.97 3.75 11.59
CA HIS A 23 -3.13 4.92 11.83
C HIS A 23 -1.99 5.02 10.81
N PHE A 24 -1.28 3.92 10.54
CA PHE A 24 -0.22 3.86 9.53
C PHE A 24 -0.73 4.12 8.12
N ILE A 25 -1.89 3.56 7.74
CA ILE A 25 -2.51 3.82 6.44
C ILE A 25 -2.80 5.32 6.28
N ARG A 26 -3.40 5.96 7.29
CA ARG A 26 -3.69 7.40 7.23
C ARG A 26 -2.42 8.24 7.10
N ALA A 27 -1.41 7.96 7.93
CA ALA A 27 -0.12 8.64 7.84
C ALA A 27 0.58 8.42 6.49
N MET A 28 0.46 7.22 5.92
CA MET A 28 1.03 6.90 4.61
C MET A 28 0.29 7.63 3.49
N VAL A 29 -1.04 7.72 3.53
CA VAL A 29 -1.85 8.51 2.60
C VAL A 29 -1.44 9.99 2.63
N GLU A 30 -1.32 10.58 3.81
CA GLU A 30 -0.87 11.98 3.97
C GLU A 30 0.52 12.18 3.35
N ASN A 31 1.45 11.26 3.59
CA ASN A 31 2.79 11.32 3.01
C ASN A 31 2.79 11.16 1.48
N ILE A 32 1.97 10.25 0.93
CA ILE A 32 1.82 10.06 -0.51
C ILE A 32 1.29 11.35 -1.16
N LEU A 33 0.24 11.94 -0.60
CA LEU A 33 -0.34 13.18 -1.12
C LEU A 33 0.64 14.35 -1.03
N LYS A 34 1.40 14.44 0.08
CA LYS A 34 2.44 15.45 0.26
C LYS A 34 3.56 15.30 -0.76
N GLU A 35 4.02 14.08 -1.04
CA GLU A 35 5.07 13.82 -2.02
C GLU A 35 4.57 14.07 -3.45
N ALA A 36 3.34 13.65 -3.77
CA ALA A 36 2.71 13.93 -5.05
C ALA A 36 2.53 15.44 -5.29
N GLY A 37 2.18 16.20 -4.25
CA GLY A 37 2.04 17.66 -4.31
C GLY A 37 3.36 18.42 -4.51
N ARG A 38 4.53 17.77 -4.35
CA ARG A 38 5.84 18.37 -4.66
C ARG A 38 6.13 18.41 -6.15
N ASP A 39 5.41 17.64 -6.96
CA ASP A 39 5.48 17.70 -8.42
C ASP A 39 4.28 18.52 -8.96
N PRO A 40 4.44 19.85 -9.16
CA PRO A 40 3.36 20.71 -9.62
C PRO A 40 2.87 20.39 -11.04
N ARG A 41 3.57 19.50 -11.78
CA ARG A 41 3.16 19.04 -13.12
C ARG A 41 2.54 17.64 -13.11
N GLY A 42 2.64 16.91 -11.99
CA GLY A 42 2.33 15.48 -11.92
C GLY A 42 0.89 15.12 -11.54
N GLY A 43 0.14 16.01 -10.89
CA GLY A 43 -1.29 15.80 -10.56
C GLY A 43 -1.64 14.39 -10.07
N ASP A 44 -2.74 13.82 -10.57
CA ASP A 44 -3.20 12.46 -10.22
C ASP A 44 -2.19 11.35 -10.58
N THR A 45 -1.36 11.56 -11.60
CA THR A 45 -0.35 10.57 -12.03
C THR A 45 0.85 10.51 -11.08
N ALA A 46 1.09 11.56 -10.29
CA ALA A 46 2.13 11.56 -9.26
C ALA A 46 1.77 10.64 -8.08
N VAL A 47 0.49 10.61 -7.71
CA VAL A 47 -0.01 9.70 -6.66
C VAL A 47 0.14 8.24 -7.11
N GLU A 48 -0.26 7.93 -8.35
CA GLU A 48 -0.10 6.60 -8.94
C GLU A 48 1.37 6.18 -9.00
N ARG A 49 2.27 7.05 -9.47
CA ARG A 49 3.71 6.78 -9.50
C ARG A 49 4.28 6.53 -8.11
N GLN A 50 3.87 7.30 -7.11
CA GLN A 50 4.33 7.11 -5.74
C GLN A 50 3.85 5.77 -5.16
N LEU A 51 2.58 5.39 -5.41
CA LEU A 51 2.05 4.08 -5.03
C LEU A 51 2.82 2.94 -5.72
N SER A 52 3.10 3.06 -7.02
CA SER A 52 3.91 2.09 -7.76
C SER A 52 5.31 1.93 -7.16
N LEU A 53 5.96 3.03 -6.79
CA LEU A 53 7.31 3.01 -6.21
C LEU A 53 7.31 2.32 -4.83
N LEU A 54 6.37 2.67 -3.97
CA LEU A 54 6.23 2.07 -2.64
C LEU A 54 5.91 0.57 -2.74
N LEU A 55 4.99 0.19 -3.62
CA LEU A 55 4.62 -1.22 -3.79
C LEU A 55 5.80 -2.03 -4.35
N ARG A 56 6.53 -1.48 -5.32
CA ARG A 56 7.75 -2.10 -5.85
C ARG A 56 8.79 -2.32 -4.76
N HIS A 57 9.01 -1.33 -3.90
CA HIS A 57 9.95 -1.46 -2.78
C HIS A 57 9.50 -2.52 -1.77
N ALA A 58 8.21 -2.54 -1.42
CA ALA A 58 7.64 -3.54 -0.51
C ALA A 58 7.75 -4.97 -1.06
N LEU A 59 7.53 -5.14 -2.37
CA LEU A 59 7.73 -6.42 -3.06
C LEU A 59 9.20 -6.83 -3.10
N ALA A 60 10.12 -5.91 -3.39
CA ALA A 60 11.55 -6.17 -3.43
C ALA A 60 12.10 -6.58 -2.05
N THR A 61 11.59 -5.98 -0.97
CA THR A 61 11.96 -6.29 0.41
C THR A 61 11.19 -7.48 0.99
N ARG A 62 10.19 -8.01 0.26
CA ARG A 62 9.28 -9.09 0.70
C ARG A 62 8.58 -8.78 2.04
N SER A 63 8.32 -7.51 2.30
CA SER A 63 7.68 -7.06 3.54
C SER A 63 6.15 -7.20 3.43
N LEU A 64 5.58 -8.21 4.07
CA LEU A 64 4.12 -8.44 4.06
C LEU A 64 3.34 -7.27 4.64
N THR A 65 3.89 -6.65 5.69
CA THR A 65 3.33 -5.46 6.33
C THR A 65 3.30 -4.29 5.36
N ASP A 66 4.42 -3.99 4.71
CA ASP A 66 4.48 -2.84 3.80
C ASP A 66 3.60 -3.05 2.57
N ILE A 67 3.55 -4.28 2.02
CA ILE A 67 2.61 -4.63 0.95
C ILE A 67 1.18 -4.32 1.40
N ALA A 68 0.79 -4.79 2.59
CA ALA A 68 -0.56 -4.59 3.11
C ALA A 68 -0.87 -3.10 3.35
N LEU A 69 0.06 -2.34 3.93
CA LEU A 69 -0.10 -0.89 4.19
C LEU A 69 -0.19 -0.08 2.90
N VAL A 70 0.62 -0.38 1.90
CA VAL A 70 0.57 0.29 0.59
C VAL A 70 -0.77 -0.01 -0.09
N LEU A 71 -1.23 -1.26 -0.07
CA LEU A 71 -2.54 -1.64 -0.63
C LEU A 71 -3.71 -1.00 0.13
N GLY A 72 -3.62 -0.90 1.45
CA GLY A 72 -4.60 -0.18 2.28
C GLY A 72 -4.66 1.31 1.93
N SER A 73 -3.50 1.95 1.76
CA SER A 73 -3.39 3.36 1.39
C SER A 73 -3.94 3.62 -0.02
N ALA A 74 -3.59 2.77 -0.98
CA ALA A 74 -4.16 2.72 -2.32
C ALA A 74 -5.70 2.64 -2.30
N ALA A 75 -6.26 1.77 -1.46
CA ALA A 75 -7.71 1.61 -1.32
C ALA A 75 -8.41 2.82 -0.68
N GLU A 76 -7.77 3.52 0.26
CA GLU A 76 -8.30 4.78 0.81
C GLU A 76 -8.29 5.90 -0.25
N LEU A 77 -7.33 5.88 -1.17
CA LEU A 77 -7.25 6.82 -2.30
C LEU A 77 -8.11 6.42 -3.51
N MET A 78 -8.80 5.27 -3.44
CA MET A 78 -9.57 4.70 -4.55
C MET A 78 -8.75 4.49 -5.84
N ILE A 79 -7.45 4.22 -5.69
CA ILE A 79 -6.53 3.87 -6.77
C ILE A 79 -6.00 2.49 -6.49
N PHE A 80 -6.31 1.50 -7.31
CA PHE A 80 -5.95 0.10 -7.05
C PHE A 80 -4.83 -0.36 -7.97
N PRO A 81 -3.98 -1.31 -7.56
CA PRO A 81 -3.05 -1.90 -8.51
C PRO A 81 -3.81 -2.66 -9.62
N GLU A 82 -3.11 -2.95 -10.71
CA GLU A 82 -3.59 -3.91 -11.72
C GLU A 82 -3.98 -5.25 -11.08
N GLN A 83 -4.94 -5.94 -11.71
CA GLN A 83 -5.56 -7.13 -11.13
C GLN A 83 -4.54 -8.23 -10.83
N GLU A 84 -3.60 -8.45 -11.74
CA GLU A 84 -2.53 -9.45 -11.61
C GLU A 84 -1.63 -9.15 -10.40
N VAL A 85 -1.24 -7.88 -10.23
CA VAL A 85 -0.43 -7.42 -9.09
C VAL A 85 -1.20 -7.55 -7.78
N LEU A 86 -2.50 -7.21 -7.77
CA LEU A 86 -3.35 -7.37 -6.60
C LEU A 86 -3.45 -8.84 -6.18
N GLU A 87 -3.61 -9.75 -7.13
CA GLU A 87 -3.67 -11.19 -6.89
C GLU A 87 -2.35 -11.74 -6.36
N GLN A 88 -1.22 -11.34 -6.96
CA GLN A 88 0.11 -11.71 -6.48
C GLN A 88 0.32 -11.25 -5.02
N CYS A 89 0.05 -9.98 -4.72
CA CYS A 89 0.19 -9.45 -3.36
C CYS A 89 -0.77 -10.15 -2.39
N THR A 90 -1.98 -10.48 -2.85
CA THR A 90 -2.96 -11.23 -2.06
C THR A 90 -2.42 -12.60 -1.68
N ALA A 91 -1.90 -13.36 -2.66
CA ALA A 91 -1.34 -14.68 -2.42
C ALA A 91 -0.16 -14.63 -1.43
N VAL A 92 0.72 -13.65 -1.58
CA VAL A 92 1.89 -13.46 -0.69
C VAL A 92 1.46 -13.20 0.76
N VAL A 93 0.56 -12.26 1.00
CA VAL A 93 0.11 -11.92 2.37
C VAL A 93 -0.83 -12.98 2.94
N GLN A 94 -1.53 -13.77 2.11
CA GLN A 94 -2.34 -14.90 2.58
C GLN A 94 -1.52 -16.00 3.26
N THR A 95 -0.23 -16.13 2.92
CA THR A 95 0.70 -17.03 3.64
C THR A 95 1.05 -16.55 5.04
N SER A 96 0.63 -15.34 5.42
CA SER A 96 0.87 -14.79 6.75
C SER A 96 -0.05 -15.40 7.80
N ASP A 97 0.53 -15.77 8.95
CA ASP A 97 -0.22 -16.11 10.16
C ASP A 97 -0.88 -14.90 10.85
N GLN A 98 -0.80 -13.70 10.25
CA GLN A 98 -1.39 -12.49 10.81
C GLN A 98 -2.82 -12.24 10.28
N PRO A 99 -3.87 -12.46 11.09
CA PRO A 99 -5.26 -12.27 10.64
C PRO A 99 -5.58 -10.81 10.31
N ALA A 100 -4.92 -9.85 10.96
CA ALA A 100 -5.12 -8.43 10.70
C ALA A 100 -4.70 -8.04 9.26
N LEU A 101 -3.57 -8.57 8.77
CA LEU A 101 -3.11 -8.35 7.40
C LEU A 101 -4.06 -8.98 6.37
N ARG A 102 -4.52 -10.21 6.65
CA ARG A 102 -5.51 -10.90 5.80
C ARG A 102 -6.84 -10.15 5.76
N GLY A 103 -7.30 -9.64 6.90
CA GLY A 103 -8.50 -8.82 7.01
C GLY A 103 -8.38 -7.50 6.24
N LEU A 104 -7.23 -6.83 6.30
CA LEU A 104 -6.98 -5.63 5.51
C LEU A 104 -7.08 -5.93 4.01
N LEU A 105 -6.42 -6.99 3.54
CA LEU A 105 -6.51 -7.37 2.13
C LEU A 105 -7.92 -7.71 1.67
N TRP A 106 -8.69 -8.41 2.51
CA TRP A 106 -10.10 -8.66 2.22
C TRP A 106 -10.85 -7.34 2.03
N ALA A 107 -10.64 -6.37 2.91
CA ALA A 107 -11.26 -5.04 2.81
C ALA A 107 -10.82 -4.30 1.53
N VAL A 108 -9.53 -4.35 1.17
CA VAL A 108 -9.01 -3.76 -0.07
C VAL A 108 -9.69 -4.39 -1.29
N ARG A 109 -9.75 -5.72 -1.37
CA ARG A 109 -10.40 -6.43 -2.48
C ARG A 109 -11.88 -6.12 -2.56
N HIS A 110 -12.57 -6.07 -1.43
CA HIS A 110 -13.98 -5.71 -1.36
C HIS A 110 -14.23 -4.27 -1.81
N ARG A 111 -13.37 -3.32 -1.46
CA ARG A 111 -13.47 -1.94 -1.98
C ARG A 111 -13.18 -1.87 -3.48
N CYS A 112 -12.17 -2.60 -3.96
CA CYS A 112 -11.84 -2.68 -5.38
C CYS A 112 -13.04 -3.21 -6.21
N SER A 113 -13.67 -4.30 -5.76
CA SER A 113 -14.83 -4.88 -6.45
C SER A 113 -16.05 -3.95 -6.42
N ARG A 114 -16.28 -3.23 -5.32
CA ARG A 114 -17.36 -2.24 -5.21
C ARG A 114 -17.11 -0.96 -6.02
N GLY A 115 -15.85 -0.60 -6.25
CA GLY A 115 -15.48 0.57 -7.04
C GLY A 115 -15.77 0.43 -8.54
N GLY A 116 -15.87 -0.79 -9.06
CA GLY A 116 -16.26 -1.07 -10.44
C GLY A 116 -15.29 -0.51 -11.49
N LYS A 117 -15.78 -0.26 -12.71
CA LYS A 117 -14.95 0.19 -13.86
C LYS A 117 -14.43 1.64 -13.74
N LYS A 118 -14.81 2.38 -12.70
CA LYS A 118 -14.46 3.80 -12.52
C LYS A 118 -13.26 4.04 -11.61
N THR A 119 -12.73 3.00 -10.97
CA THR A 119 -11.55 3.14 -10.11
C THR A 119 -10.28 3.25 -10.95
N ARG A 120 -9.44 4.22 -10.61
CA ARG A 120 -8.12 4.37 -11.23
C ARG A 120 -7.24 3.17 -10.91
N ARG A 121 -6.35 2.84 -11.84
CA ARG A 121 -5.42 1.72 -11.68
C ARG A 121 -3.99 2.16 -11.90
N PHE A 122 -3.08 1.59 -11.12
CA PHE A 122 -1.65 1.80 -11.28
C PHE A 122 -0.92 0.48 -11.55
N GLY A 123 0.05 0.51 -12.47
CA GLY A 123 0.93 -0.61 -12.75
C GLY A 123 2.18 -0.58 -11.87
N VAL A 124 2.77 -1.76 -11.64
CA VAL A 124 4.14 -1.87 -11.09
C VAL A 124 5.00 -2.26 -12.28
N GLY A 125 5.74 -1.31 -12.85
CA GLY A 125 6.57 -1.56 -14.03
C GLY A 125 7.55 -2.73 -13.83
N PRO A 126 8.05 -3.34 -14.92
CA PRO A 126 8.96 -4.47 -14.83
C PRO A 126 10.23 -4.11 -14.05
N GLN A 127 10.77 -5.10 -13.34
CA GLN A 127 12.06 -5.00 -12.63
C GLN A 127 13.24 -4.87 -13.61
#